data_AF-A0A517ZB10-F1
#
_entry.id   AF-A0A517ZB10-F1
#
_cell.length_a   1.000
_cell.length_b   1.000
_cell.length_c   1.000
_cell.angle_alpha   90.00
_cell.angle_beta   90.00
_cell.angle_gamma   90.00
#
_symmetry.space_group_name_H-M   'P 1'
#
loop_
_entity.id
_entity.type
_entity.pdbx_description
1 polymer ?
#
loop_
_entity_poly.entity_id
_entity_poly.type
_entity_poly.pdbx_seq_one_letter_code
_entity_poly.pdbx_strand_id
1 'polypeptide(L)'
;MRIDVFISYSSRDKPVADALCATLEQSGIRCWIAPRDILPGRDWSEAIIDAITDCGVMVLLFSAHSNSSEQVKREVATAVSEATPLIPFRIEDVPLSKHMRYFIGTPHWLDALTPPLEKHLQFLSRTVRSLLEVREDAPGTSEPSDSSADARIEPVEQPSDTVPPAAAAEEQMTQLSLQFRLDEHLRNVCLIAQPIVTLGKERSNDIVLRVLPRSALHDEQSGRISRHHAEIRFSGPHVEWVNLLCSNGTYIDKDRLPSESTTVLHNGVTVSPAGALSVAVDVYAENGSTEGPALDPLDGTQLHASAVRLRRLDRLSGLEQYVVFDRQISLGSSADCPILIPGPDVAPHHADLRHGAGGFELLIHDSDAGSYLNNRRLTSSDPVPIRPGDTLRLGKVEIDVTEKQQLYLDFSPG
;
A
#
# COMPACT_ATOMS: atom_id res chain seq x y z
N MET A 1 -1.62 -16.36 33.94
CA MET A 1 -2.05 -15.02 34.42
C MET A 1 -2.20 -14.20 33.17
N ARG A 2 -3.41 -13.71 32.83
CA ARG A 2 -3.62 -13.11 31.50
C ARG A 2 -2.82 -11.81 31.39
N ILE A 3 -1.88 -11.74 30.46
CA ILE A 3 -1.06 -10.55 30.18
C ILE A 3 -1.79 -9.78 29.08
N ASP A 4 -1.94 -8.47 29.22
CA ASP A 4 -2.62 -7.69 28.19
C ASP A 4 -1.63 -7.28 27.10
N VAL A 5 -0.43 -6.83 27.49
CA VAL A 5 0.60 -6.36 26.55
C VAL A 5 1.96 -6.97 26.87
N PHE A 6 2.62 -7.55 25.86
CA PHE A 6 4.05 -7.85 25.89
C PHE A 6 4.83 -6.71 25.23
N ILE A 7 5.82 -6.14 25.93
CA ILE A 7 6.66 -5.05 25.39
C ILE A 7 8.02 -5.62 24.95
N SER A 8 8.24 -5.73 23.64
CA SER A 8 9.53 -6.12 23.04
C SER A 8 10.37 -4.88 22.77
N TYR A 9 11.56 -4.80 23.38
CA TYR A 9 12.45 -3.65 23.25
C TYR A 9 13.93 -4.04 23.43
N SER A 10 14.84 -3.18 22.98
CA SER A 10 16.25 -3.31 23.33
C SER A 10 16.51 -2.68 24.70
N SER A 11 17.33 -3.32 25.55
CA SER A 11 17.73 -2.77 26.86
C SER A 11 18.38 -1.38 26.78
N ARG A 12 18.89 -0.98 25.60
CA ARG A 12 19.42 0.36 25.33
C ARG A 12 18.35 1.44 25.22
N ASP A 13 17.11 1.06 24.93
CA ASP A 13 15.95 1.96 24.82
C ASP A 13 15.07 1.93 26.08
N LYS A 14 15.62 1.42 27.20
CA LYS A 14 14.91 1.23 28.47
C LYS A 14 14.15 2.47 28.96
N PRO A 15 14.69 3.72 28.90
CA PRO A 15 13.93 4.88 29.35
C PRO A 15 12.60 5.07 28.62
N VAL A 16 12.55 4.80 27.32
CA VAL A 16 11.34 4.93 26.50
C VAL A 16 10.40 3.74 26.75
N ALA A 17 10.94 2.54 26.90
CA ALA A 17 10.17 1.34 27.23
C ALA A 17 9.49 1.45 28.61
N ASP A 18 10.19 2.01 29.61
CA ASP A 18 9.65 2.25 30.94
C ASP A 18 8.54 3.32 30.91
N ALA A 19 8.72 4.39 30.12
CA ALA A 19 7.68 5.41 29.94
C ALA A 19 6.43 4.86 29.23
N LEU A 20 6.63 4.00 28.23
CA LEU A 20 5.56 3.27 27.56
C LEU A 20 4.80 2.36 28.53
N CYS A 21 5.53 1.52 29.26
CA CYS A 21 4.96 0.61 30.25
C CYS A 21 4.13 1.36 31.30
N ALA A 22 4.69 2.44 31.87
CA ALA A 22 3.99 3.26 32.84
C ALA A 22 2.71 3.91 32.28
N THR A 23 2.73 4.37 31.02
CA THR A 23 1.56 4.99 30.38
C THR A 23 0.43 3.97 30.17
N LEU A 24 0.77 2.75 29.74
CA LEU A 24 -0.19 1.67 29.57
C LEU A 24 -0.77 1.20 30.91
N GLU A 25 0.07 1.02 31.94
CA GLU A 25 -0.38 0.61 33.28
C GLU A 25 -1.25 1.66 33.97
N GLN A 26 -0.94 2.95 33.82
CA GLN A 26 -1.82 4.04 34.27
C GLN A 26 -3.20 4.01 33.60
N SER A 27 -3.28 3.39 32.41
CA SER A 27 -4.51 3.18 31.66
C SER A 27 -5.21 1.85 32.01
N GLY A 28 -4.76 1.15 33.04
CA GLY A 28 -5.34 -0.12 33.51
C GLY A 28 -4.92 -1.36 32.71
N ILE A 29 -3.93 -1.23 31.81
CA ILE A 29 -3.47 -2.31 30.92
C ILE A 29 -2.28 -3.03 31.57
N ARG A 30 -2.36 -4.35 31.76
CA ARG A 30 -1.30 -5.14 32.40
C ARG A 30 -0.18 -5.44 31.42
N CYS A 31 0.98 -4.86 31.68
CA CYS A 31 2.16 -5.02 30.83
C CYS A 31 3.11 -6.07 31.39
N TRP A 32 3.72 -6.85 30.50
CA TRP A 32 4.87 -7.70 30.79
C TRP A 32 6.10 -7.12 30.09
N ILE A 33 7.17 -6.88 30.87
CA ILE A 33 8.44 -6.32 30.37
C ILE A 33 9.64 -6.96 31.08
N ALA A 34 10.58 -7.47 30.30
CA ALA A 34 11.85 -7.98 30.83
C ALA A 34 12.78 -6.83 31.27
N PRO A 35 13.59 -6.98 32.35
CA PRO A 35 13.67 -8.13 33.25
C PRO A 35 12.70 -8.08 34.45
N ARG A 36 11.83 -7.05 34.54
CA ARG A 36 10.96 -6.80 35.70
C ARG A 36 10.08 -8.00 36.05
N ASP A 37 9.51 -8.63 35.02
CA ASP A 37 8.47 -9.64 35.16
C ASP A 37 9.01 -11.08 35.01
N ILE A 38 10.33 -11.26 35.08
CA ILE A 38 10.97 -12.58 35.05
C ILE A 38 11.24 -13.04 36.49
N LEU A 39 10.51 -14.08 36.92
CA LEU A 39 10.66 -14.70 38.24
C LEU A 39 12.08 -15.27 38.44
N PRO A 40 12.79 -14.90 39.52
CA PRO A 40 14.09 -15.48 39.84
C PRO A 40 14.01 -17.02 39.94
N GLY A 41 14.84 -17.71 39.15
CA GLY A 41 14.93 -19.17 39.15
C GLY A 41 14.12 -19.91 38.06
N ARG A 42 13.36 -19.20 37.20
CA ARG A 42 12.84 -19.78 35.94
C ARG A 42 13.85 -19.64 34.80
N ASP A 43 13.74 -20.52 33.79
CA ASP A 43 14.47 -20.33 32.54
C ASP A 43 13.99 -19.05 31.85
N TRP A 44 14.94 -18.20 31.51
CA TRP A 44 14.71 -16.87 30.96
C TRP A 44 14.01 -16.92 29.60
N SER A 45 14.32 -17.94 28.80
CA SER A 45 13.77 -18.11 27.45
C SER A 45 12.34 -18.63 27.50
N GLU A 46 12.08 -19.60 28.39
CA GLU A 46 10.75 -20.18 28.61
C GLU A 46 9.76 -19.12 29.09
N ALA A 47 10.16 -18.30 30.07
CA ALA A 47 9.31 -17.22 30.59
C ALA A 47 8.96 -16.16 29.54
N ILE A 48 9.86 -15.88 28.58
CA ILE A 48 9.61 -14.95 27.48
C ILE A 48 8.63 -15.56 26.47
N ILE A 49 8.79 -16.84 26.12
CA ILE A 49 7.88 -17.54 25.19
C ILE A 49 6.48 -17.60 25.79
N ASP A 50 6.35 -18.07 27.04
CA ASP A 50 5.08 -18.12 27.77
C ASP A 50 4.40 -16.75 27.76
N ALA A 51 5.15 -15.67 28.01
CA ALA A 51 4.61 -14.32 28.05
C ALA A 51 4.14 -13.81 26.67
N ILE A 52 4.81 -14.18 25.58
CA ILE A 52 4.40 -13.82 24.20
C ILE A 52 3.12 -14.58 23.83
N THR A 53 3.04 -15.86 24.16
CA THR A 53 1.87 -16.70 23.88
C THR A 53 0.64 -16.28 24.70
N ASP A 54 0.83 -15.91 25.97
CA ASP A 54 -0.28 -15.55 26.86
C ASP A 54 -0.75 -14.10 26.73
N CYS A 55 -0.10 -13.28 25.89
CA CYS A 55 -0.42 -11.84 25.81
C CYS A 55 -1.57 -11.49 24.84
N GLY A 56 -2.25 -10.39 25.16
CA GLY A 56 -3.29 -9.78 24.34
C GLY A 56 -2.76 -9.13 23.05
N VAL A 57 -1.59 -8.51 23.14
CA VAL A 57 -0.91 -7.84 22.02
C VAL A 57 0.57 -7.71 22.34
N MET A 58 1.42 -7.83 21.32
CA MET A 58 2.83 -7.46 21.40
C MET A 58 3.03 -6.04 20.88
N VAL A 59 3.68 -5.19 21.66
CA VAL A 59 4.19 -3.90 21.20
C VAL A 59 5.70 -4.01 20.99
N LEU A 60 6.16 -3.75 19.78
CA LEU A 60 7.58 -3.67 19.44
C LEU A 60 8.05 -2.22 19.48
N LEU A 61 8.94 -1.87 20.40
CA LEU A 61 9.65 -0.60 20.40
C LEU A 61 10.77 -0.63 19.34
N PHE A 62 10.53 -0.03 18.19
CA PHE A 62 11.45 -0.10 17.05
C PHE A 62 12.45 1.07 17.04
N SER A 63 13.74 0.71 17.03
CA SER A 63 14.91 1.60 17.03
C SER A 63 16.08 0.92 16.30
N ALA A 64 17.22 1.62 16.12
CA ALA A 64 18.46 0.99 15.64
C ALA A 64 18.89 -0.20 16.52
N HIS A 65 18.67 -0.06 17.84
CA HIS A 65 19.09 -1.03 18.83
C HIS A 65 18.22 -2.29 18.80
N SER A 66 16.90 -2.16 18.68
CA SER A 66 16.00 -3.31 18.60
C SER A 66 16.07 -3.99 17.23
N ASN A 67 16.29 -3.23 16.15
CA ASN A 67 16.49 -3.74 14.80
C ASN A 67 17.77 -4.59 14.66
N SER A 68 18.77 -4.37 15.52
CA SER A 68 20.01 -5.16 15.57
C SER A 68 20.02 -6.26 16.63
N SER A 69 19.04 -6.31 17.54
CA SER A 69 18.98 -7.27 18.64
C SER A 69 18.47 -8.64 18.20
N GLU A 70 19.29 -9.69 18.38
CA GLU A 70 18.89 -11.07 18.07
C GLU A 70 17.74 -11.57 18.96
N GLN A 71 17.68 -11.11 20.21
CA GLN A 71 16.61 -11.49 21.13
C GLN A 71 15.26 -10.88 20.66
N VAL A 72 15.23 -9.58 20.34
CA VAL A 72 14.02 -8.91 19.83
C VAL A 72 13.57 -9.55 18.52
N LYS A 73 14.50 -9.89 17.62
CA LYS A 73 14.20 -10.61 16.37
C LYS A 73 13.47 -11.93 16.65
N ARG A 74 13.93 -12.72 17.62
CA ARG A 74 13.29 -13.99 18.00
C ARG A 74 11.90 -13.78 18.60
N GLU A 75 11.74 -12.75 19.44
CA GLU A 75 10.43 -12.41 20.03
C GLU A 75 9.42 -12.02 18.94
N VAL A 76 9.82 -11.18 17.97
CA VAL A 76 8.98 -10.80 16.82
C VAL A 76 8.61 -12.02 15.97
N ALA A 77 9.57 -12.90 15.69
CA ALA A 77 9.31 -14.12 14.95
C ALA A 77 8.34 -15.05 15.69
N THR A 78 8.47 -15.14 17.02
CA THR A 78 7.58 -15.93 17.88
C THR A 78 6.17 -15.37 17.87
N ALA A 79 6.01 -14.05 18.06
CA ALA A 79 4.71 -13.40 18.02
C ALA A 79 3.99 -13.59 16.68
N VAL A 80 4.72 -13.50 15.55
CA VAL A 80 4.13 -13.78 14.24
C VAL A 80 3.74 -15.26 14.09
N SER A 81 4.58 -16.18 14.57
CA SER A 81 4.30 -17.63 14.53
C SER A 81 3.04 -17.99 15.34
N GLU A 82 2.86 -17.37 16.50
CA GLU A 82 1.71 -17.57 17.39
C GLU A 82 0.48 -16.73 16.99
N ALA A 83 0.56 -16.00 15.88
CA ALA A 83 -0.46 -15.05 15.43
C ALA A 83 -0.84 -13.99 16.48
N THR A 84 0.06 -13.69 17.41
CA THR A 84 -0.10 -12.63 18.40
C THR A 84 -0.12 -11.28 17.69
N PRO A 85 -1.18 -10.46 17.87
CA PRO A 85 -1.25 -9.14 17.27
C PRO A 85 -0.01 -8.32 17.62
N LEU A 86 0.62 -7.72 16.61
CA LEU A 86 1.91 -7.03 16.74
C LEU A 86 1.78 -5.58 16.30
N ILE A 87 2.12 -4.64 17.19
CA ILE A 87 2.14 -3.20 16.90
C ILE A 87 3.59 -2.71 16.89
N PRO A 88 4.17 -2.39 15.72
CA PRO A 88 5.44 -1.68 15.63
C PRO A 88 5.29 -0.22 16.07
N PHE A 89 5.91 0.15 17.18
CA PHE A 89 5.98 1.53 17.69
C PHE A 89 7.38 2.11 17.40
N ARG A 90 7.48 2.97 16.38
CA ARG A 90 8.77 3.48 15.87
C ARG A 90 9.23 4.70 16.65
N ILE A 91 10.40 4.62 17.28
CA ILE A 91 11.02 5.75 17.97
C ILE A 91 12.25 6.31 17.25
N GLU A 92 12.77 5.58 16.27
CA GLU A 92 13.84 6.05 15.39
C GLU A 92 13.57 5.64 13.94
N ASP A 93 13.85 6.54 12.99
CA ASP A 93 13.69 6.28 11.56
C ASP A 93 14.94 5.58 11.00
N VAL A 94 14.98 4.26 11.22
CA VAL A 94 16.08 3.41 10.76
C VAL A 94 15.59 2.34 9.80
N PRO A 95 16.37 2.00 8.75
CA PRO A 95 15.96 1.00 7.79
C PRO A 95 15.84 -0.37 8.46
N LEU A 96 14.70 -1.04 8.27
CA LEU A 96 14.47 -2.41 8.72
C LEU A 96 15.61 -3.33 8.25
N SER A 97 16.13 -4.14 9.17
CA SER A 97 16.97 -5.28 8.83
C SER A 97 16.15 -6.29 8.02
N LYS A 98 16.82 -7.15 7.25
CA LYS A 98 16.15 -8.19 6.45
C LYS A 98 15.21 -9.06 7.28
N HIS A 99 15.61 -9.37 8.52
CA HIS A 99 14.82 -10.16 9.46
C HIS A 99 13.56 -9.41 9.88
N MET A 100 13.69 -8.16 10.34
CA MET A 100 12.52 -7.38 10.74
C MET A 100 11.59 -7.12 9.55
N ARG A 101 12.12 -6.84 8.36
CA ARG A 101 11.31 -6.66 7.15
C ARG A 101 10.46 -7.88 6.79
N TYR A 102 10.95 -9.09 7.08
CA TYR A 102 10.18 -10.31 6.83
C TYR A 102 8.93 -10.38 7.72
N PHE A 103 9.01 -9.94 8.97
CA PHE A 103 7.92 -10.05 9.95
C PHE A 103 7.03 -8.79 10.06
N ILE A 104 7.60 -7.59 9.86
CA ILE A 104 6.92 -6.30 10.05
C ILE A 104 7.07 -5.35 8.84
N GLY A 105 7.29 -5.91 7.65
CA GLY A 105 7.47 -5.15 6.40
C GLY A 105 6.20 -4.52 5.81
N THR A 106 5.02 -4.87 6.32
CA THR A 106 3.70 -4.42 5.83
C THR A 106 3.04 -3.49 6.88
N PRO A 107 2.38 -2.38 6.49
CA PRO A 107 2.32 -1.20 7.34
C PRO A 107 1.08 -1.13 8.25
N HIS A 108 1.31 -1.18 9.56
CA HIS A 108 0.56 -0.39 10.55
C HIS A 108 1.54 0.04 11.66
N TRP A 109 2.50 0.87 11.28
CA TRP A 109 3.47 1.45 12.20
C TRP A 109 2.82 2.60 12.96
N LEU A 110 3.05 2.67 14.27
CA LEU A 110 2.75 3.84 15.06
C LEU A 110 4.05 4.62 15.27
N ASP A 111 4.19 5.71 14.53
CA ASP A 111 5.41 6.51 14.53
C ASP A 111 5.42 7.57 15.63
N ALA A 112 6.40 7.45 16.53
CA ALA A 112 6.71 8.43 17.59
C ALA A 112 8.00 9.21 17.27
N LEU A 113 8.17 9.60 16.00
CA LEU A 113 9.36 10.28 15.49
C LEU A 113 9.37 11.80 15.74
N THR A 114 8.24 12.37 16.14
CA THR A 114 8.09 13.81 16.39
C THR A 114 7.81 14.07 17.88
N PRO A 115 8.47 15.03 18.53
CA PRO A 115 8.10 15.42 19.89
C PRO A 115 6.68 16.03 19.97
N PRO A 116 5.97 15.93 21.12
CA PRO A 116 6.36 15.25 22.36
C PRO A 116 5.98 13.75 22.35
N LEU A 117 6.85 12.92 22.94
CA LEU A 117 6.69 11.47 23.02
C LEU A 117 5.37 11.08 23.74
N GLU A 118 4.96 11.85 24.74
CA GLU A 118 3.78 11.60 25.56
C GLU A 118 2.49 11.51 24.72
N LYS A 119 2.36 12.31 23.65
CA LYS A 119 1.19 12.27 22.77
C LYS A 119 1.10 10.94 22.01
N HIS A 120 2.25 10.42 21.58
CA HIS A 120 2.34 9.15 20.87
C HIS A 120 2.08 7.98 21.80
N LEU A 121 2.55 8.04 23.05
CA LEU A 121 2.25 7.04 24.08
C LEU A 121 0.76 6.99 24.42
N GLN A 122 0.10 8.14 24.51
CA GLN A 122 -1.36 8.21 24.73
C GLN A 122 -2.16 7.68 23.53
N PHE A 123 -1.68 7.92 22.30
CA PHE A 123 -2.30 7.34 21.11
C PHE A 123 -2.15 5.82 21.10
N LEU A 124 -0.95 5.30 21.38
CA LEU A 124 -0.70 3.87 21.49
C LEU A 124 -1.58 3.21 22.56
N SER A 125 -1.72 3.82 23.73
CA SER A 125 -2.59 3.32 24.80
C SER A 125 -4.05 3.15 24.36
N ARG A 126 -4.59 4.11 23.60
CA ARG A 126 -5.95 4.02 23.04
C ARG A 126 -6.08 2.90 22.00
N THR A 127 -5.10 2.75 21.11
CA THR A 127 -5.08 1.68 20.11
C THR A 127 -5.03 0.29 20.75
N VAL A 128 -4.13 0.11 21.73
CA VAL A 128 -4.00 -1.14 22.48
C VAL A 128 -5.30 -1.49 23.19
N ARG A 129 -5.94 -0.52 23.87
CA ARG A 129 -7.22 -0.77 24.56
C ARG A 129 -8.30 -1.25 23.59
N SER A 130 -8.46 -0.58 22.44
CA SER A 130 -9.46 -0.96 21.44
C SER A 130 -9.22 -2.38 20.90
N LEU A 131 -7.97 -2.79 20.71
CA LEU A 131 -7.64 -4.15 20.27
C LEU A 131 -7.94 -5.20 21.33
N LEU A 132 -7.73 -4.88 22.60
CA LEU A 132 -8.07 -5.77 23.71
C LEU A 132 -9.58 -5.92 23.89
N GLU A 133 -10.35 -4.83 23.76
CA GLU A 133 -11.82 -4.85 23.83
C GLU A 133 -12.45 -5.70 22.72
N VAL A 134 -11.96 -5.58 21.48
CA VAL A 134 -12.43 -6.41 20.33
C VAL A 134 -12.19 -7.91 20.58
N ARG A 135 -11.12 -8.28 21.30
CA ARG A 135 -10.84 -9.68 21.67
C ARG A 135 -11.75 -10.20 22.79
N GLU A 136 -12.32 -9.34 23.62
CA GLU A 136 -13.25 -9.74 24.69
C GLU A 136 -14.70 -9.86 24.18
N ASP A 137 -15.08 -9.12 23.14
CA ASP A 137 -16.42 -9.12 22.52
C ASP A 137 -16.65 -10.21 21.45
N ALA A 138 -15.62 -11.00 21.10
CA ALA A 138 -15.81 -12.19 20.27
C ALA A 138 -16.67 -13.22 21.03
N PRO A 139 -17.75 -13.79 20.44
CA PRO A 139 -18.63 -14.71 21.15
C PRO A 139 -17.83 -15.89 21.68
N GLY A 140 -17.71 -15.92 23.01
CA GLY A 140 -17.01 -16.96 23.74
C GLY A 140 -17.55 -18.33 23.36
N THR A 141 -16.68 -19.17 22.83
CA THR A 141 -16.92 -20.61 22.83
C THR A 141 -16.89 -21.04 24.29
N SER A 142 -18.06 -21.18 24.91
CA SER A 142 -18.19 -21.89 26.17
C SER A 142 -17.71 -23.32 25.94
N GLU A 143 -16.66 -23.72 26.64
CA GLU A 143 -16.25 -25.12 26.75
C GLU A 143 -17.44 -25.98 27.19
N PRO A 144 -17.70 -27.12 26.54
CA PRO A 144 -18.25 -28.27 27.20
C PRO A 144 -17.09 -29.14 27.65
N SER A 145 -16.98 -29.27 28.97
CA SER A 145 -16.21 -30.29 29.65
C SER A 145 -16.52 -31.69 29.13
N ASP A 146 -15.43 -32.43 28.97
CA ASP A 146 -15.25 -33.83 28.62
C ASP A 146 -16.19 -34.83 29.34
N SER A 147 -16.73 -35.80 28.61
CA SER A 147 -17.16 -37.11 29.13
C SER A 147 -17.51 -38.10 28.01
N SER A 148 -16.49 -38.81 27.53
CA SER A 148 -16.43 -40.27 27.29
C SER A 148 -17.54 -41.03 26.51
N ALA A 149 -17.02 -41.76 25.51
CA ALA A 149 -17.22 -43.19 25.22
C ALA A 149 -18.24 -43.64 24.16
N ASP A 150 -17.68 -44.36 23.19
CA ASP A 150 -18.24 -45.48 22.40
C ASP A 150 -19.51 -45.26 21.56
N ALA A 151 -19.36 -45.34 20.23
CA ALA A 151 -19.66 -46.59 19.52
C ALA A 151 -19.62 -46.44 17.99
N ARG A 152 -18.95 -47.42 17.37
CA ARG A 152 -19.29 -48.12 16.11
C ARG A 152 -19.21 -47.39 14.77
N ILE A 153 -18.27 -47.89 13.98
CA ILE A 153 -18.15 -47.80 12.53
C ILE A 153 -19.22 -48.70 11.88
N GLU A 154 -19.95 -48.18 10.90
CA GLU A 154 -20.42 -48.94 9.73
C GLU A 154 -20.24 -48.13 8.43
N PRO A 155 -20.01 -48.79 7.26
CA PRO A 155 -19.60 -48.14 6.01
C PRO A 155 -20.75 -47.98 5.00
N VAL A 156 -20.45 -47.30 3.86
CA VAL A 156 -21.26 -47.13 2.63
C VAL A 156 -22.20 -45.90 2.73
N GLU A 157 -22.22 -44.88 1.86
CA GLU A 157 -22.15 -44.81 0.38
C GLU A 157 -21.83 -43.35 -0.03
N GLN A 158 -21.06 -43.12 -1.10
CA GLN A 158 -20.90 -41.78 -1.70
C GLN A 158 -22.11 -41.42 -2.57
N PRO A 159 -22.57 -40.15 -2.53
CA PRO A 159 -23.03 -39.47 -3.73
C PRO A 159 -22.14 -38.27 -4.04
N SER A 160 -21.64 -38.25 -5.28
CA SER A 160 -21.18 -37.06 -5.97
C SER A 160 -22.37 -36.13 -6.25
N ASP A 161 -22.26 -34.85 -5.87
CA ASP A 161 -22.50 -33.70 -6.75
C ASP A 161 -22.15 -32.37 -6.05
N THR A 162 -21.09 -31.74 -6.55
CA THR A 162 -20.87 -30.31 -6.83
C THR A 162 -21.48 -29.21 -5.94
N VAL A 163 -20.62 -28.48 -5.20
CA VAL A 163 -20.51 -26.99 -5.14
C VAL A 163 -19.07 -26.59 -4.73
N PRO A 164 -18.34 -25.69 -5.43
CA PRO A 164 -17.19 -24.92 -4.89
C PRO A 164 -17.61 -23.47 -4.52
N PRO A 165 -16.75 -22.56 -3.98
CA PRO A 165 -15.76 -22.58 -2.88
C PRO A 165 -15.94 -21.39 -1.89
N ALA A 166 -15.06 -21.20 -0.88
CA ALA A 166 -14.78 -19.90 -0.23
C ALA A 166 -13.36 -19.93 0.41
N ALA A 167 -12.34 -19.52 -0.36
CA ALA A 167 -11.69 -18.19 -0.30
C ALA A 167 -10.61 -18.10 0.80
N ALA A 168 -9.41 -18.58 0.43
CA ALA A 168 -8.17 -18.21 1.07
C ALA A 168 -7.95 -16.69 0.95
N ALA A 169 -7.40 -16.06 2.00
CA ALA A 169 -7.10 -14.64 2.03
C ALA A 169 -6.18 -14.24 0.85
N GLU A 170 -6.74 -13.44 -0.06
CA GLU A 170 -6.06 -12.91 -1.23
C GLU A 170 -5.11 -11.79 -0.79
N GLU A 171 -3.85 -11.85 -1.25
CA GLU A 171 -2.89 -10.75 -1.11
C GLU A 171 -3.50 -9.46 -1.70
N GLN A 172 -3.54 -8.38 -0.92
CA GLN A 172 -4.10 -7.09 -1.35
C GLN A 172 -3.25 -6.48 -2.47
N MET A 173 -3.65 -6.75 -3.72
CA MET A 173 -2.98 -6.25 -4.91
C MET A 173 -3.20 -4.74 -5.09
N THR A 174 -2.13 -3.95 -5.02
CA THR A 174 -2.16 -2.47 -5.18
C THR A 174 -1.71 -2.00 -6.56
N GLN A 175 -1.28 -2.93 -7.41
CA GLN A 175 -0.72 -2.64 -8.73
C GLN A 175 -1.30 -3.57 -9.78
N LEU A 176 -1.62 -3.00 -10.94
CA LEU A 176 -2.27 -3.70 -12.05
C LEU A 176 -1.79 -3.09 -13.37
N SER A 177 -1.82 -3.84 -14.47
CA SER A 177 -1.59 -3.29 -15.81
C SER A 177 -2.78 -3.56 -16.73
N LEU A 178 -3.29 -2.51 -17.36
CA LEU A 178 -4.37 -2.56 -18.35
C LEU A 178 -3.77 -2.44 -19.76
N GLN A 179 -3.90 -3.50 -20.56
CA GLN A 179 -3.44 -3.53 -21.94
C GLN A 179 -4.61 -3.31 -22.91
N PHE A 180 -4.64 -2.14 -23.53
CA PHE A 180 -5.66 -1.73 -24.48
C PHE A 180 -5.32 -2.27 -25.87
N ARG A 181 -6.28 -2.95 -26.50
CA ARG A 181 -6.23 -3.36 -27.91
C ARG A 181 -7.21 -2.51 -28.70
N LEU A 182 -6.67 -1.64 -29.55
CA LEU A 182 -7.45 -0.86 -30.52
C LEU A 182 -6.75 -0.90 -31.87
N ASP A 183 -7.37 -1.52 -32.88
CA ASP A 183 -6.96 -1.45 -34.30
C ASP A 183 -5.43 -1.48 -34.53
N GLU A 184 -4.76 -2.57 -34.11
CA GLU A 184 -3.29 -2.81 -34.19
C GLU A 184 -2.39 -1.99 -33.23
N HIS A 185 -2.93 -1.02 -32.51
CA HIS A 185 -2.18 -0.22 -31.53
C HIS A 185 -2.34 -0.77 -30.11
N LEU A 186 -1.24 -1.27 -29.53
CA LEU A 186 -1.15 -1.66 -28.13
C LEU A 186 -0.74 -0.47 -27.27
N ARG A 187 -1.55 -0.18 -26.25
CA ARG A 187 -1.22 0.79 -25.18
C ARG A 187 -1.35 0.10 -23.83
N ASN A 188 -0.35 0.28 -22.98
CA ASN A 188 -0.33 -0.22 -21.61
C ASN A 188 -0.54 0.94 -20.63
N VAL A 189 -1.45 0.77 -19.68
CA VAL A 189 -1.65 1.70 -18.56
C VAL A 189 -1.41 0.94 -17.26
N CYS A 190 -0.30 1.26 -16.61
CA CYS A 190 0.05 0.73 -15.30
C CYS A 190 -0.67 1.53 -14.21
N LEU A 191 -1.40 0.83 -13.36
CA LEU A 191 -2.14 1.41 -12.25
C LEU A 191 -1.42 1.16 -10.94
N ILE A 192 -1.32 2.19 -10.10
CA ILE A 192 -0.74 2.13 -8.77
C ILE A 192 -1.68 2.86 -7.82
N ALA A 193 -2.34 2.09 -6.94
CA ALA A 193 -3.34 2.59 -6.00
C ALA A 193 -2.74 2.72 -4.60
N GLN A 194 -1.98 3.79 -4.37
CA GLN A 194 -1.26 4.05 -3.12
C GLN A 194 -1.09 5.56 -2.88
N PRO A 195 -1.18 6.04 -1.63
CA PRO A 195 -1.03 7.45 -1.29
C PRO A 195 0.42 7.96 -1.43
N ILE A 196 1.38 7.04 -1.38
CA ILE A 196 2.81 7.31 -1.55
C ILE A 196 3.35 6.28 -2.55
N VAL A 197 3.98 6.77 -3.61
CA VAL A 197 4.58 5.94 -4.67
C VAL A 197 6.06 6.25 -4.76
N THR A 198 6.89 5.23 -4.58
CA THR A 198 8.35 5.36 -4.62
C THR A 198 8.90 5.24 -6.04
N LEU A 199 9.89 6.07 -6.38
CA LEU A 199 10.56 6.08 -7.68
C LEU A 199 12.08 6.00 -7.52
N GLY A 200 12.73 5.14 -8.29
CA GLY A 200 14.19 5.04 -8.29
C GLY A 200 14.69 3.83 -9.07
N LYS A 201 16.02 3.66 -9.17
CA LYS A 201 16.58 2.53 -9.96
C LYS A 201 16.51 1.17 -9.25
N GLU A 202 16.23 1.15 -7.96
CA GLU A 202 16.12 -0.09 -7.19
C GLU A 202 14.81 -0.82 -7.50
N ARG A 203 14.86 -2.16 -7.57
CA ARG A 203 13.69 -2.98 -7.92
C ARG A 203 12.58 -2.97 -6.87
N SER A 204 12.87 -2.52 -5.67
CA SER A 204 11.88 -2.41 -4.60
C SER A 204 11.04 -1.15 -4.69
N ASN A 205 11.35 -0.21 -5.60
CA ASN A 205 10.49 0.95 -5.80
C ASN A 205 9.24 0.55 -6.58
N ASP A 206 8.15 1.27 -6.33
CA ASP A 206 6.89 1.10 -7.04
C ASP A 206 7.07 1.41 -8.53
N ILE A 207 7.81 2.47 -8.87
CA ILE A 207 8.20 2.77 -10.25
C ILE A 207 9.72 2.65 -10.37
N VAL A 208 10.17 1.65 -11.12
CA VAL A 208 11.59 1.40 -11.34
C VAL A 208 12.09 2.24 -12.51
N LEU A 209 12.90 3.24 -12.21
CA LEU A 209 13.50 4.13 -13.19
C LEU A 209 14.77 3.50 -13.77
N ARG A 210 14.78 3.27 -15.07
CA ARG A 210 15.95 2.82 -15.82
C ARG A 210 15.88 3.37 -17.22
N VAL A 211 16.99 3.80 -17.80
CA VAL A 211 17.15 4.19 -19.19
C VAL A 211 17.48 2.94 -20.03
N LEU A 212 16.71 2.69 -21.08
CA LEU A 212 16.91 1.61 -22.08
C LEU A 212 17.12 2.20 -23.50
N PRO A 213 17.34 1.43 -24.58
CA PRO A 213 17.82 0.06 -24.55
C PRO A 213 19.21 0.04 -23.89
N ARG A 214 19.61 -1.09 -23.33
CA ARG A 214 20.93 -1.18 -22.67
C ARG A 214 22.04 -0.85 -23.65
N SER A 215 22.77 0.21 -23.34
CA SER A 215 24.00 0.62 -24.01
C SER A 215 24.89 1.25 -22.94
N ALA A 216 26.19 1.37 -23.18
CA ALA A 216 27.09 2.02 -22.23
C ALA A 216 26.61 3.44 -21.84
N LEU A 217 26.06 4.18 -22.81
CA LEU A 217 25.54 5.53 -22.59
C LEU A 217 24.25 5.52 -21.75
N HIS A 218 23.32 4.60 -22.01
CA HIS A 218 22.07 4.49 -21.25
C HIS A 218 22.30 3.92 -19.84
N ASP A 219 23.29 3.04 -19.67
CA ASP A 219 23.70 2.53 -18.36
C ASP A 219 24.34 3.64 -17.51
N GLU A 220 25.15 4.51 -18.11
CA GLU A 220 25.68 5.70 -17.46
C GLU A 220 24.55 6.65 -17.02
N GLN A 221 23.59 6.94 -17.91
CA GLN A 221 22.43 7.78 -17.60
C GLN A 221 21.55 7.17 -16.49
N SER A 222 21.27 5.88 -16.56
CA SER A 222 20.59 5.13 -15.48
C SER A 222 21.36 5.19 -14.17
N GLY A 223 22.70 5.15 -14.25
CA GLY A 223 23.59 5.24 -13.10
C GLY A 223 23.43 6.53 -12.31
N ARG A 224 23.10 7.63 -12.99
CA ARG A 224 22.84 8.95 -12.38
C ARG A 224 21.60 8.96 -11.49
N ILE A 225 20.64 8.07 -11.74
CA ILE A 225 19.42 7.97 -10.94
C ILE A 225 19.77 7.26 -9.62
N SER A 226 19.39 7.88 -8.50
CA SER A 226 19.48 7.25 -7.17
C SER A 226 18.66 5.97 -7.04
N ARG A 227 19.08 5.09 -6.12
CA ARG A 227 18.37 3.84 -5.79
C ARG A 227 16.93 4.10 -5.36
N HIS A 228 16.74 5.05 -4.45
CA HIS A 228 15.48 5.69 -4.12
C HIS A 228 15.66 7.17 -4.46
N HIS A 229 14.99 7.63 -5.50
CA HIS A 229 15.21 8.95 -6.09
C HIS A 229 14.20 9.97 -5.58
N ALA A 230 12.93 9.61 -5.64
CA ALA A 230 11.83 10.47 -5.29
C ALA A 230 10.62 9.66 -4.84
N GLU A 231 9.64 10.38 -4.31
CA GLU A 231 8.29 9.87 -4.06
C GLU A 231 7.26 10.79 -4.71
N ILE A 232 6.16 10.21 -5.17
CA ILE A 232 4.92 10.94 -5.46
C ILE A 232 4.02 10.76 -4.24
N ARG A 233 3.56 11.87 -3.65
CA ARG A 233 2.69 11.85 -2.46
C ARG A 233 1.41 12.64 -2.71
N PHE A 234 0.28 12.07 -2.30
CA PHE A 234 -0.97 12.84 -2.18
C PHE A 234 -1.00 13.54 -0.81
N SER A 235 -1.16 14.86 -0.81
CA SER A 235 -1.11 15.71 0.37
C SER A 235 -2.28 16.71 0.32
N GLY A 236 -3.41 16.34 0.93
CA GLY A 236 -4.63 17.15 0.91
C GLY A 236 -5.16 17.34 -0.52
N PRO A 237 -5.24 18.56 -1.07
CA PRO A 237 -5.68 18.80 -2.44
C PRO A 237 -4.56 18.67 -3.48
N HIS A 238 -3.33 18.39 -3.07
CA HIS A 238 -2.15 18.44 -3.93
C HIS A 238 -1.52 17.08 -4.16
N VAL A 239 -0.82 16.94 -5.29
CA VAL A 239 0.16 15.88 -5.51
C VAL A 239 1.54 16.50 -5.51
N GLU A 240 2.44 15.91 -4.75
CA GLU A 240 3.77 16.41 -4.50
C GLU A 240 4.81 15.45 -5.06
N TRP A 241 5.84 16.01 -5.70
CA TRP A 241 7.09 15.34 -5.95
C TRP A 241 8.05 15.62 -4.79
N VAL A 242 8.40 14.57 -4.05
CA VAL A 242 9.33 14.65 -2.94
C VAL A 242 10.68 14.13 -3.40
N ASN A 243 11.64 15.03 -3.52
CA ASN A 243 13.00 14.66 -3.86
C ASN A 243 13.69 14.09 -2.62
N LEU A 244 14.22 12.87 -2.68
CA LEU A 244 14.93 12.27 -1.55
C LEU A 244 16.39 12.75 -1.51
N LEU A 245 17.27 12.03 -0.80
CA LEU A 245 18.72 12.24 -0.76
C LEU A 245 19.41 11.91 -2.11
N CYS A 246 18.90 12.44 -3.23
CA CYS A 246 19.41 12.16 -4.55
C CYS A 246 20.54 13.14 -4.95
N SER A 247 21.71 12.60 -5.25
CA SER A 247 22.92 13.40 -5.51
C SER A 247 22.83 14.22 -6.79
N ASN A 248 22.12 13.70 -7.80
CA ASN A 248 21.96 14.36 -9.09
C ASN A 248 20.70 15.24 -9.18
N GLY A 249 19.86 15.27 -8.14
CA GLY A 249 18.64 16.07 -8.08
C GLY A 249 17.54 15.58 -9.02
N THR A 250 16.38 16.22 -8.94
CA THR A 250 15.32 16.16 -9.96
C THR A 250 15.26 17.51 -10.68
N TYR A 251 14.94 17.53 -11.96
CA TYR A 251 14.65 18.78 -12.70
C TYR A 251 13.15 18.86 -12.97
N ILE A 252 12.51 20.00 -12.69
CA ILE A 252 11.13 20.28 -13.10
C ILE A 252 11.17 21.48 -14.04
N ASP A 253 10.66 21.32 -15.26
CA ASP A 253 10.67 22.34 -16.31
C ASP A 253 12.05 23.00 -16.51
N LYS A 254 13.11 22.19 -16.35
CA LYS A 254 14.55 22.51 -16.43
C LYS A 254 15.16 23.12 -15.17
N ASP A 255 14.37 23.49 -14.18
CA ASP A 255 14.87 23.97 -12.89
C ASP A 255 15.25 22.79 -12.00
N ARG A 256 16.49 22.80 -11.50
CA ARG A 256 16.99 21.74 -10.63
C ARG A 256 16.46 21.94 -9.21
N LEU A 257 15.71 20.96 -8.73
CA LEU A 257 15.27 20.90 -7.35
C LEU A 257 16.43 20.52 -6.41
N PRO A 258 16.52 21.15 -5.22
CA PRO A 258 17.45 20.72 -4.17
C PRO A 258 17.21 19.27 -3.74
N SER A 259 18.22 18.62 -3.16
CA SER A 259 17.98 17.37 -2.43
C SER A 259 17.05 17.63 -1.25
N GLU A 260 16.21 16.65 -0.89
CA GLU A 260 15.25 16.75 0.23
C GLU A 260 14.18 17.85 0.06
N SER A 261 13.98 18.36 -1.16
CA SER A 261 12.93 19.33 -1.45
C SER A 261 11.62 18.66 -1.85
N THR A 262 10.51 19.26 -1.47
CA THR A 262 9.18 18.91 -1.97
C THR A 262 8.69 19.97 -2.95
N THR A 263 8.00 19.57 -4.01
CA THR A 263 7.37 20.49 -4.98
C THR A 263 6.01 19.97 -5.39
N VAL A 264 5.00 20.85 -5.34
CA VAL A 264 3.66 20.53 -5.84
C VAL A 264 3.70 20.40 -7.36
N LEU A 265 3.20 19.27 -7.87
CA LEU A 265 3.06 19.02 -9.30
C LEU A 265 1.82 19.75 -9.81
N HIS A 266 1.94 20.37 -10.98
CA HIS A 266 0.80 20.93 -11.70
C HIS A 266 0.65 20.27 -13.07
N ASN A 267 -0.54 20.42 -13.66
CA ASN A 267 -0.83 19.82 -14.95
C ASN A 267 0.14 20.33 -16.03
N GLY A 268 0.73 19.40 -16.79
CA GLY A 268 1.61 19.71 -17.92
C GLY A 268 3.11 19.85 -17.58
N VAL A 269 3.51 19.71 -16.31
CA VAL A 269 4.95 19.79 -15.97
C VAL A 269 5.74 18.63 -16.56
N THR A 270 7.01 18.90 -16.88
CA THR A 270 7.97 17.85 -17.18
C THR A 270 8.92 17.64 -16.02
N VAL A 271 8.94 16.42 -15.49
CA VAL A 271 9.85 16.01 -14.42
C VAL A 271 10.97 15.15 -14.99
N SER A 272 12.20 15.44 -14.59
CA SER A 272 13.40 14.73 -15.03
C SER A 272 14.33 14.34 -13.87
N PRO A 273 14.17 13.12 -13.33
CA PRO A 273 15.07 12.54 -12.33
C PRO A 273 16.51 12.49 -12.85
N ALA A 274 17.45 13.09 -12.12
CA ALA A 274 18.87 13.18 -12.46
C ALA A 274 19.21 13.82 -13.83
N GLY A 275 18.23 14.45 -14.50
CA GLY A 275 18.34 14.87 -15.90
C GLY A 275 18.46 13.68 -16.87
N ALA A 276 18.13 12.46 -16.43
CA ALA A 276 18.40 11.23 -17.15
C ALA A 276 17.20 10.75 -17.98
N LEU A 277 15.98 11.10 -17.58
CA LEU A 277 14.74 10.77 -18.27
C LEU A 277 13.74 11.91 -18.14
N SER A 278 12.86 12.12 -19.11
CA SER A 278 11.81 13.16 -19.04
C SER A 278 10.43 12.52 -19.01
N VAL A 279 9.63 12.89 -18.01
CA VAL A 279 8.26 12.41 -17.79
C VAL A 279 7.34 13.62 -17.80
N ALA A 280 6.36 13.62 -18.70
CA ALA A 280 5.25 14.55 -18.63
C ALA A 280 4.27 14.09 -17.55
N VAL A 281 3.77 15.05 -16.77
CA VAL A 281 2.84 14.83 -15.68
C VAL A 281 1.52 15.51 -16.00
N ASP A 282 0.44 14.76 -16.00
CA ASP A 282 -0.91 15.29 -16.01
C ASP A 282 -1.54 15.08 -14.63
N VAL A 283 -2.11 16.13 -14.03
CA VAL A 283 -2.74 16.09 -12.71
C VAL A 283 -4.25 16.16 -12.89
N TYR A 284 -4.97 15.25 -12.24
CA TYR A 284 -6.42 15.14 -12.31
C TYR A 284 -7.03 15.45 -10.95
N ALA A 285 -8.14 16.18 -10.97
CA ALA A 285 -8.95 16.45 -9.80
C ALA A 285 -10.08 15.42 -9.64
N GLU A 286 -10.60 15.23 -8.44
CA GLU A 286 -11.92 14.61 -8.26
C GLU A 286 -12.96 15.47 -8.98
N ASN A 287 -13.83 14.85 -9.77
CA ASN A 287 -14.91 15.53 -10.46
C ASN A 287 -15.85 16.21 -9.45
N GLY A 288 -15.63 17.49 -9.19
CA GLY A 288 -16.72 18.40 -8.91
C GLY A 288 -17.43 18.64 -10.24
N SER A 289 -18.65 18.13 -10.40
CA SER A 289 -19.54 18.38 -11.53
C SER A 289 -19.36 19.79 -12.13
N THR A 290 -18.74 19.90 -13.32
CA THR A 290 -18.69 21.15 -14.10
C THR A 290 -19.95 21.32 -14.95
N GLU A 291 -21.13 21.03 -14.40
CA GLU A 291 -22.40 21.54 -14.90
C GLU A 291 -23.03 22.43 -13.83
N GLY A 292 -22.56 23.67 -13.79
CA GLY A 292 -23.07 24.76 -12.96
C GLY A 292 -22.43 26.07 -13.44
N PRO A 293 -23.13 27.21 -13.38
CA PRO A 293 -22.58 28.47 -13.89
C PRO A 293 -21.29 28.79 -13.15
N ALA A 294 -20.31 29.35 -13.86
CA ALA A 294 -18.98 29.69 -13.36
C ALA A 294 -19.04 30.25 -11.93
N LEU A 295 -18.53 29.47 -10.97
CA LEU A 295 -18.44 29.88 -9.57
C LEU A 295 -17.38 30.96 -9.41
N ASP A 296 -17.69 31.94 -8.57
CA ASP A 296 -16.86 33.10 -8.25
C ASP A 296 -15.46 32.66 -7.77
N PRO A 297 -14.36 33.36 -8.12
CA PRO A 297 -12.98 33.01 -7.74
C PRO A 297 -12.68 33.04 -6.23
N LEU A 298 -13.66 33.35 -5.38
CA LEU A 298 -13.52 33.52 -3.94
C LEU A 298 -14.18 32.41 -3.11
N ASP A 299 -14.95 31.50 -3.75
CA ASP A 299 -15.49 30.32 -3.08
C ASP A 299 -14.50 29.14 -3.25
N GLY A 300 -13.56 29.07 -2.31
CA GLY A 300 -12.42 28.16 -2.27
C GLY A 300 -12.73 26.68 -2.05
N THR A 301 -13.58 26.06 -2.88
CA THR A 301 -13.56 24.61 -3.08
C THR A 301 -12.28 24.24 -3.84
N GLN A 302 -11.18 24.05 -3.12
CA GLN A 302 -9.96 23.47 -3.69
C GLN A 302 -10.29 22.03 -4.12
N LEU A 303 -10.40 21.82 -5.43
CA LEU A 303 -10.56 20.50 -6.02
C LEU A 303 -9.39 19.60 -5.60
N HIS A 304 -9.69 18.45 -4.99
CA HIS A 304 -8.69 17.51 -4.52
C HIS A 304 -8.07 16.77 -5.70
N ALA A 305 -6.75 16.72 -5.79
CA ALA A 305 -6.09 15.90 -6.78
C ALA A 305 -6.38 14.41 -6.52
N SER A 306 -7.03 13.75 -7.48
CA SER A 306 -7.48 12.36 -7.40
C SER A 306 -6.48 11.39 -8.02
N ALA A 307 -5.73 11.85 -9.02
CA ALA A 307 -4.76 11.05 -9.74
C ALA A 307 -3.68 11.88 -10.40
N VAL A 308 -2.56 11.22 -10.67
CA VAL A 308 -1.50 11.72 -11.54
C VAL A 308 -1.21 10.70 -12.62
N ARG A 309 -1.13 11.16 -13.86
CA ARG A 309 -0.66 10.37 -14.99
C ARG A 309 0.75 10.78 -15.37
N LEU A 310 1.65 9.81 -15.39
CA LEU A 310 3.01 9.93 -15.83
C LEU A 310 3.13 9.38 -17.25
N ARG A 311 3.53 10.23 -18.19
CA ARG A 311 3.73 9.88 -19.59
C ARG A 311 5.19 10.05 -19.96
N ARG A 312 5.69 9.07 -20.71
CA ARG A 312 6.99 9.15 -21.35
C ARG A 312 6.95 10.20 -22.44
N LEU A 313 8.08 10.89 -22.66
CA LEU A 313 8.28 11.87 -23.74
C LEU A 313 9.26 11.41 -24.81
N ASP A 314 9.58 10.12 -24.82
CA ASP A 314 10.48 9.48 -25.78
C ASP A 314 9.73 8.96 -27.03
N ARG A 315 10.41 8.17 -27.84
CA ARG A 315 9.85 7.52 -29.05
C ARG A 315 8.78 6.43 -28.77
N LEU A 316 8.63 5.99 -27.52
CA LEU A 316 7.57 5.09 -27.05
C LEU A 316 6.43 5.88 -26.37
N SER A 317 6.42 7.22 -26.51
CA SER A 317 5.33 8.08 -26.03
C SER A 317 3.96 7.53 -26.45
N GLY A 318 3.10 7.25 -25.48
CA GLY A 318 1.74 6.75 -25.72
C GLY A 318 1.59 5.23 -25.69
N LEU A 319 2.68 4.45 -25.78
CA LEU A 319 2.64 2.99 -25.63
C LEU A 319 2.53 2.55 -24.18
N GLU A 320 3.06 3.34 -23.25
CA GLU A 320 3.03 3.03 -21.83
C GLU A 320 2.83 4.30 -21.00
N GLN A 321 1.96 4.21 -20.00
CA GLN A 321 1.65 5.29 -19.07
C GLN A 321 1.45 4.73 -17.66
N TYR A 322 1.74 5.54 -16.65
CA TYR A 322 1.49 5.17 -15.25
C TYR A 322 0.41 6.10 -14.71
N VAL A 323 -0.65 5.55 -14.14
CA VAL A 323 -1.69 6.29 -13.43
C VAL A 323 -1.60 5.93 -11.97
N VAL A 324 -1.25 6.93 -11.18
CA VAL A 324 -1.10 6.86 -9.72
C VAL A 324 -2.32 7.53 -9.10
N PHE A 325 -2.94 6.88 -8.13
CA PHE A 325 -4.14 7.40 -7.46
C PHE A 325 -4.26 6.84 -6.04
N ASP A 326 -5.06 7.49 -5.19
CA ASP A 326 -5.25 7.06 -3.80
C ASP A 326 -6.35 6.00 -3.68
N ARG A 327 -7.58 6.31 -4.11
CA ARG A 327 -8.76 5.44 -3.90
C ARG A 327 -9.55 5.08 -5.14
N GLN A 328 -9.79 6.06 -6.02
CA GLN A 328 -10.66 5.87 -7.18
C GLN A 328 -10.22 6.74 -8.35
N ILE A 329 -10.43 6.24 -9.57
CA ILE A 329 -10.24 6.98 -10.82
C ILE A 329 -11.35 6.69 -11.83
N SER A 330 -11.70 7.70 -12.63
CA SER A 330 -12.65 7.57 -13.74
C SER A 330 -11.96 7.09 -15.02
N LEU A 331 -12.69 6.31 -15.81
CA LEU A 331 -12.32 5.91 -17.17
C LEU A 331 -13.47 6.16 -18.14
N GLY A 332 -13.15 6.67 -19.33
CA GLY A 332 -14.15 7.08 -20.31
C GLY A 332 -13.57 7.84 -21.49
N SER A 333 -14.43 8.33 -22.38
CA SER A 333 -14.01 9.03 -23.61
C SER A 333 -13.68 10.50 -23.41
N SER A 334 -14.00 11.08 -22.24
CA SER A 334 -13.68 12.47 -21.94
C SER A 334 -12.21 12.65 -21.55
N ALA A 335 -11.62 13.78 -21.95
CA ALA A 335 -10.20 14.07 -21.77
C ALA A 335 -9.81 14.33 -20.29
N ASP A 336 -10.80 14.60 -19.43
CA ASP A 336 -10.65 14.74 -17.98
C ASP A 336 -10.61 13.39 -17.25
N CYS A 337 -10.87 12.27 -17.92
CA CYS A 337 -10.64 10.95 -17.36
C CYS A 337 -9.13 10.64 -17.29
N PRO A 338 -8.58 10.26 -16.12
CA PRO A 338 -7.21 9.78 -16.00
C PRO A 338 -6.89 8.65 -17.00
N ILE A 339 -7.83 7.72 -17.16
CA ILE A 339 -7.79 6.66 -18.17
C ILE A 339 -8.72 7.02 -19.33
N LEU A 340 -8.15 7.68 -20.34
CA LEU A 340 -8.84 8.01 -21.58
C LEU A 340 -9.03 6.75 -22.45
N ILE A 341 -10.28 6.51 -22.84
CA ILE A 341 -10.71 5.42 -23.73
C ILE A 341 -11.51 6.06 -24.87
N PRO A 342 -10.87 6.40 -26.01
CA PRO A 342 -11.55 7.05 -27.11
C PRO A 342 -12.49 6.05 -27.81
N GLY A 343 -13.69 6.50 -28.15
CA GLY A 343 -14.60 5.71 -28.95
C GLY A 343 -16.02 6.27 -28.90
N PRO A 344 -16.79 6.16 -30.00
CA PRO A 344 -18.18 6.62 -30.02
C PRO A 344 -19.10 5.76 -29.14
N ASP A 345 -18.68 4.52 -28.83
CA ASP A 345 -19.43 3.56 -28.01
C ASP A 345 -18.96 3.56 -26.53
N VAL A 346 -18.23 4.60 -26.10
CA VAL A 346 -17.71 4.75 -24.73
C VAL A 346 -18.19 6.08 -24.18
N ALA A 347 -18.92 6.05 -23.07
CA ALA A 347 -19.42 7.26 -22.42
C ALA A 347 -18.28 8.17 -21.91
N PRO A 348 -18.53 9.49 -21.79
CA PRO A 348 -17.57 10.45 -21.26
C PRO A 348 -16.94 10.01 -19.93
N HIS A 349 -17.76 9.53 -18.99
CA HIS A 349 -17.38 8.91 -17.71
C HIS A 349 -18.02 7.53 -17.61
N HIS A 350 -17.44 6.57 -18.33
CA HIS A 350 -18.08 5.28 -18.57
C HIS A 350 -18.07 4.37 -17.32
N ALA A 351 -17.00 4.41 -16.55
CA ALA A 351 -16.86 3.63 -15.32
C ALA A 351 -15.86 4.29 -14.35
N ASP A 352 -15.92 3.86 -13.10
CA ASP A 352 -14.90 4.12 -12.09
C ASP A 352 -14.15 2.85 -11.74
N LEU A 353 -12.83 2.96 -11.62
CA LEU A 353 -12.00 1.95 -11.00
C LEU A 353 -11.69 2.36 -9.56
N ARG A 354 -12.02 1.49 -8.61
CA ARG A 354 -11.79 1.67 -7.18
C ARG A 354 -10.74 0.69 -6.68
N HIS A 355 -10.00 1.10 -5.66
CA HIS A 355 -9.13 0.23 -4.90
C HIS A 355 -9.60 0.20 -3.44
N GLY A 356 -9.78 -1.01 -2.90
CA GLY A 356 -10.29 -1.24 -1.57
C GLY A 356 -9.70 -2.49 -0.93
N ALA A 357 -10.34 -2.97 0.14
CA ALA A 357 -9.83 -4.08 0.94
C ALA A 357 -9.66 -5.39 0.16
N GLY A 358 -10.39 -5.58 -0.95
CA GLY A 358 -10.34 -6.75 -1.83
C GLY A 358 -9.55 -6.56 -3.13
N GLY A 359 -8.80 -5.45 -3.27
CA GLY A 359 -8.09 -5.12 -4.51
C GLY A 359 -8.87 -4.16 -5.40
N PHE A 360 -8.77 -4.34 -6.72
CA PHE A 360 -9.39 -3.46 -7.71
C PHE A 360 -10.83 -3.89 -8.03
N GLU A 361 -11.74 -2.93 -8.07
CA GLU A 361 -13.14 -3.11 -8.43
C GLU A 361 -13.55 -2.10 -9.51
N LEU A 362 -14.37 -2.54 -10.45
CA LEU A 362 -14.92 -1.71 -11.53
C LEU A 362 -16.40 -1.41 -11.26
N LEU A 363 -16.77 -0.14 -11.24
CA LEU A 363 -18.15 0.32 -11.15
C LEU A 363 -18.57 0.95 -12.48
N ILE A 364 -19.57 0.38 -13.15
CA ILE A 364 -20.11 0.91 -14.41
C ILE A 364 -21.13 2.02 -14.13
N HIS A 365 -21.02 3.14 -14.84
CA HIS A 365 -21.99 4.24 -14.75
C HIS A 365 -23.00 4.25 -15.91
N ASP A 366 -22.58 3.83 -17.10
CA ASP A 366 -23.41 3.81 -18.29
C ASP A 366 -24.05 2.42 -18.52
N SER A 367 -25.38 2.36 -18.59
CA SER A 367 -26.14 1.13 -18.85
C SER A 367 -26.32 0.82 -20.35
N ASP A 368 -26.17 1.83 -21.21
CA ASP A 368 -26.57 1.77 -22.61
C ASP A 368 -25.41 1.37 -23.51
N ALA A 369 -24.19 1.82 -23.19
CA ALA A 369 -22.98 1.29 -23.81
C ALA A 369 -22.65 -0.12 -23.27
N GLY A 370 -22.30 -1.02 -24.17
CA GLY A 370 -22.03 -2.41 -23.81
C GLY A 370 -20.72 -2.58 -23.03
N SER A 371 -20.81 -2.75 -21.71
CA SER A 371 -19.69 -3.09 -20.82
C SER A 371 -19.69 -4.59 -20.47
N TYR A 372 -18.54 -5.25 -20.56
CA TYR A 372 -18.41 -6.68 -20.33
C TYR A 372 -17.13 -7.00 -19.56
N LEU A 373 -17.20 -8.02 -18.70
CA LEU A 373 -16.06 -8.66 -18.03
C LEU A 373 -16.09 -10.15 -18.36
N ASN A 374 -15.03 -10.70 -18.94
CA ASN A 374 -14.94 -12.12 -19.33
C ASN A 374 -16.18 -12.60 -20.12
N ASN A 375 -16.61 -11.79 -21.10
CA ASN A 375 -17.83 -11.97 -21.92
C ASN A 375 -19.17 -11.87 -21.17
N ARG A 376 -19.19 -11.66 -19.85
CA ARG A 376 -20.40 -11.38 -19.08
C ARG A 376 -20.72 -9.89 -19.14
N ARG A 377 -21.95 -9.54 -19.54
CA ARG A 377 -22.41 -8.14 -19.52
C ARG A 377 -22.47 -7.63 -18.08
N LEU A 378 -21.93 -6.44 -17.87
CA LEU A 378 -21.98 -5.71 -16.60
C LEU A 378 -23.21 -4.78 -16.56
N THR A 379 -23.68 -4.49 -15.35
CA THR A 379 -24.78 -3.56 -15.09
C THR A 379 -24.34 -2.51 -14.09
N SER A 380 -24.97 -1.33 -14.07
CA SER A 380 -24.59 -0.18 -13.25
C SER A 380 -24.96 -0.29 -11.76
N SER A 381 -25.23 -1.51 -11.25
CA SER A 381 -25.74 -1.71 -9.90
C SER A 381 -24.64 -1.92 -8.87
N ASP A 382 -23.63 -2.73 -9.18
CA ASP A 382 -22.67 -3.21 -8.17
C ASP A 382 -21.22 -3.16 -8.68
N PRO A 383 -20.25 -2.75 -7.84
CA PRO A 383 -18.83 -2.89 -8.15
C PRO A 383 -18.48 -4.35 -8.42
N VAL A 384 -17.68 -4.57 -9.46
CA VAL A 384 -17.24 -5.91 -9.88
C VAL A 384 -15.74 -6.04 -9.69
N PRO A 385 -15.25 -7.00 -8.90
CA PRO A 385 -13.82 -7.24 -8.75
C PRO A 385 -13.15 -7.53 -10.10
N ILE A 386 -11.96 -6.97 -10.32
CA ILE A 386 -11.13 -7.26 -11.49
C ILE A 386 -9.77 -7.82 -11.05
N ARG A 387 -9.26 -8.80 -11.79
CA ARG A 387 -8.06 -9.57 -11.46
C ARG A 387 -7.18 -9.80 -12.69
N PRO A 388 -5.88 -10.03 -12.50
CA PRO A 388 -5.01 -10.44 -13.60
C PRO A 388 -5.56 -11.68 -14.31
N GLY A 389 -5.59 -11.65 -15.63
CA GLY A 389 -6.20 -12.65 -16.49
C GLY A 389 -7.62 -12.30 -16.96
N ASP A 390 -8.25 -11.27 -16.38
CA ASP A 390 -9.56 -10.81 -16.85
C ASP A 390 -9.45 -10.03 -18.17
N THR A 391 -10.51 -10.11 -18.98
CA THR A 391 -10.69 -9.25 -20.16
C THR A 391 -11.92 -8.36 -19.96
N LEU A 392 -11.70 -7.06 -19.97
CA LEU A 392 -12.74 -6.03 -19.98
C LEU A 392 -13.03 -5.62 -21.43
N ARG A 393 -14.30 -5.37 -21.73
CA ARG A 393 -14.70 -4.76 -22.99
C ARG A 393 -15.65 -3.60 -22.73
N LEU A 394 -15.23 -2.39 -23.10
CA LEU A 394 -15.98 -1.16 -22.94
C LEU A 394 -16.24 -0.58 -24.33
N GLY A 395 -17.50 -0.65 -24.78
CA GLY A 395 -17.83 -0.42 -26.19
C GLY A 395 -17.16 -1.45 -27.10
N LYS A 396 -16.33 -0.96 -28.03
CA LYS A 396 -15.51 -1.78 -28.95
C LYS A 396 -14.06 -1.99 -28.47
N VAL A 397 -13.67 -1.37 -27.36
CA VAL A 397 -12.29 -1.45 -26.85
C VAL A 397 -12.17 -2.67 -25.96
N GLU A 398 -11.24 -3.58 -26.31
CA GLU A 398 -10.85 -4.69 -25.44
C GLU A 398 -9.63 -4.30 -24.59
N ILE A 399 -9.68 -4.65 -23.32
CA ILE A 399 -8.68 -4.30 -22.32
C ILE A 399 -8.36 -5.56 -21.53
N ASP A 400 -7.14 -6.05 -21.69
CA ASP A 400 -6.66 -7.18 -20.90
C ASP A 400 -6.08 -6.69 -19.57
N VAL A 401 -6.52 -7.33 -18.49
CA VAL A 401 -6.08 -7.08 -17.13
C VAL A 401 -4.91 -8.02 -16.86
N THR A 402 -3.73 -7.47 -16.61
CA THR A 402 -2.49 -8.24 -16.44
C THR A 402 -1.80 -7.85 -15.15
N GLU A 403 -1.01 -8.77 -14.58
CA GLU A 403 -0.09 -8.40 -13.51
C GLU A 403 0.85 -7.31 -14.03
N LYS A 404 1.18 -6.35 -13.15
CA LYS A 404 2.17 -5.35 -13.51
C LYS A 404 3.51 -6.04 -13.73
N GLN A 405 3.96 -6.07 -14.98
CA GLN A 405 5.34 -6.43 -15.29
C GLN A 405 6.24 -5.28 -14.81
N GLN A 406 7.24 -5.57 -13.98
CA GLN A 406 8.26 -4.60 -13.60
C GLN A 406 8.97 -4.09 -14.87
N LEU A 407 8.65 -2.87 -15.30
CA LEU A 407 9.14 -2.32 -16.55
C LEU A 407 10.06 -1.11 -16.34
N TYR A 408 10.94 -0.97 -17.31
CA TYR A 408 12.10 -0.11 -17.37
C TYR A 408 11.86 0.94 -18.48
N LEU A 409 12.34 2.18 -18.32
CA LEU A 409 12.00 3.33 -19.16
C LEU A 409 13.04 3.63 -20.27
N ASP A 410 12.91 3.05 -21.48
CA ASP A 410 13.71 3.31 -22.70
C ASP A 410 13.87 4.76 -23.20
N PHE A 411 15.09 5.13 -23.58
CA PHE A 411 15.45 6.27 -24.43
C PHE A 411 16.15 5.81 -25.72
N SER A 412 16.19 6.66 -26.74
CA SER A 412 17.39 6.76 -27.61
C SER A 412 17.77 8.23 -27.55
N PRO A 413 19.05 8.57 -27.68
CA PRO A 413 19.41 9.84 -28.27
C PRO A 413 18.95 9.79 -29.72
N GLY A 414 18.22 10.82 -30.15
CA GLY A 414 18.17 11.19 -31.57
C GLY A 414 19.55 11.60 -32.06
#